data_AF-A0A367ZPR0-F1
#
_entry.id   AF-A0A367ZPR0-F1
#
_cell.length_a   1.000
_cell.length_b   1.000
_cell.length_c   1.000
_cell.angle_alpha   90.00
_cell.angle_beta   90.00
_cell.angle_gamma   90.00
#
_symmetry.space_group_name_H-M   'P 1'
#
loop_
_entity.id
_entity.type
_entity.pdbx_description
1 polymer ?
#
loop_
_entity_poly.entity_id
_entity_poly.type
_entity_poly.pdbx_seq_one_letter_code
_entity_poly.pdbx_strand_id
1 'polypeptide(L)'
;MTTLYWDCFAGIAGNMAVGSLLDVGADPGRLRAALASLPFPEGPLELIIQETLKGGFRATYFNTVDDHPPESISGQASDHGPRHDHGRSSGHVHAHDHDHDREHNHDHNHDHNHGRDHERDHDHHHDHRGDHDHDHDLDHDHELGSHNERVAEHGRDRSRGRGQRQALPRRSRRAAASPAGHSSHAHHGRGLSEIRALLAAADLRPAARTAALACFQALAEAEARVHGTTVEKIHFHEVGARDSIADIVGAAVCLDDLGVTSVFVSPIHLGTGFITCDHGRLPVPAPATALLLQGYPVFADPAIVGELTTPTGAALIRGLAAQPGLPAGFTYQRVGHGCGRRQFALPNLLRAFLGDAARAGRQLETVTLLETNLDNVTGELLGHVLEQAMAAGALDVALTPVLMKKGRPGHRLTVMCAPSRAAALEDLLFRELPTLGIRRQMVTRAVLARESATIETSHGSLPGKRIREIDGKLRAVVEFDARRAAAARTGLSLRTFDEALQIVPVDAAAAPAPGGPSAKPRRTPGTSRTRSASRRRVPSCRRPGRSARPATAKP
;
A
#
# COMPACT_ATOMS: atom_id res chain seq x y z
N MET A 1 16.70 -15.99 1.23
CA MET A 1 16.46 -14.95 2.26
C MET A 1 15.20 -15.43 2.95
N THR A 2 15.17 -15.55 4.27
CA THR A 2 13.97 -15.98 4.97
C THR A 2 12.89 -14.94 4.75
N THR A 3 11.86 -15.32 4.00
CA THR A 3 10.82 -14.46 3.48
C THR A 3 9.48 -14.99 3.97
N LEU A 4 8.70 -14.08 4.56
CA LEU A 4 7.31 -14.32 4.90
C LEU A 4 6.42 -13.72 3.81
N TYR A 5 5.42 -14.46 3.37
CA TYR A 5 4.34 -13.96 2.54
C TYR A 5 3.02 -14.11 3.29
N TRP A 6 2.35 -13.00 3.58
CA TRP A 6 1.00 -12.98 4.10
C TRP A 6 0.00 -12.90 2.95
N ASP A 7 -0.91 -13.86 2.92
CA ASP A 7 -2.05 -13.82 2.03
C ASP A 7 -3.27 -13.27 2.78
N CYS A 8 -3.54 -12.00 2.52
CA CYS A 8 -4.56 -11.15 3.14
C CYS A 8 -5.92 -11.28 2.45
N PHE A 9 -6.28 -12.49 1.97
CA PHE A 9 -7.56 -12.74 1.29
C PHE A 9 -8.77 -12.43 2.19
N ALA A 10 -8.65 -12.62 3.51
CA ALA A 10 -9.64 -12.23 4.53
C ALA A 10 -9.21 -11.00 5.33
N GLY A 11 -8.32 -10.18 4.78
CA GLY A 11 -7.71 -9.06 5.47
C GLY A 11 -6.66 -9.52 6.50
N ILE A 12 -6.28 -8.60 7.37
CA ILE A 12 -5.28 -8.83 8.43
C ILE A 12 -5.66 -8.07 9.70
N ALA A 13 -5.57 -8.78 10.83
CA ALA A 13 -5.62 -8.20 12.16
C ALA A 13 -4.36 -8.58 12.94
N GLY A 14 -4.04 -7.79 13.97
CA GLY A 14 -2.86 -8.03 14.82
C GLY A 14 -2.81 -9.45 15.37
N ASN A 15 -3.90 -9.89 16.00
CA ASN A 15 -4.02 -11.24 16.51
C ASN A 15 -3.93 -12.35 15.45
N MET A 16 -4.51 -12.13 14.26
CA MET A 16 -4.40 -13.03 13.12
C MET A 16 -2.95 -13.15 12.64
N ALA A 17 -2.21 -12.04 12.64
CA ALA A 17 -0.79 -12.04 12.31
C ALA A 17 -0.01 -12.90 13.32
N VAL A 18 -0.18 -12.69 14.63
CA VAL A 18 0.47 -13.51 15.66
C VAL A 18 0.10 -14.98 15.52
N GLY A 19 -1.19 -15.29 15.40
CA GLY A 19 -1.68 -16.67 15.22
C GLY A 19 -1.07 -17.35 14.00
N SER A 20 -0.99 -16.64 12.86
CA SER A 20 -0.40 -17.18 11.63
C SER A 20 1.10 -17.49 11.78
N LEU A 21 1.82 -16.67 12.55
CA LEU A 21 3.25 -16.85 12.79
C LEU A 21 3.53 -17.97 13.81
N LEU A 22 2.69 -18.12 14.83
CA LEU A 22 2.77 -19.26 15.73
C LEU A 22 2.50 -20.56 14.97
N ASP A 23 1.45 -20.59 14.13
CA ASP A 23 1.10 -21.78 13.36
C ASP A 23 2.16 -22.16 12.31
N VAL A 24 2.88 -21.18 11.74
CA VAL A 24 4.01 -21.46 10.83
C VAL A 24 5.27 -21.94 11.57
N GLY A 25 5.28 -21.87 12.90
CA GLY A 25 6.28 -22.47 13.77
C GLY A 25 7.16 -21.49 14.56
N ALA A 26 6.67 -20.30 14.89
CA ALA A 26 7.30 -19.45 15.90
C ALA A 26 7.08 -20.05 17.30
N ASP A 27 8.07 -19.94 18.17
CA ASP A 27 8.06 -20.52 19.53
C ASP A 27 7.09 -19.76 20.46
N PRO A 28 5.98 -20.40 20.91
CA PRO A 28 5.05 -19.78 21.85
C PRO A 28 5.68 -19.43 23.20
N GLY A 29 6.72 -20.16 23.63
CA GLY A 29 7.45 -19.90 24.87
C GLY A 29 8.21 -18.58 24.83
N ARG A 30 8.87 -18.28 23.69
CA ARG A 30 9.53 -16.99 23.48
C ARG A 30 8.54 -15.84 23.42
N LEU A 31 7.40 -16.04 22.74
CA LEU A 31 6.32 -15.06 22.73
C LEU A 31 5.81 -14.75 24.14
N ARG A 32 5.51 -15.78 24.94
CA ARG A 32 5.05 -15.65 26.33
C ARG A 32 6.07 -14.91 27.20
N ALA A 33 7.35 -15.30 27.14
CA ALA A 33 8.41 -14.65 27.91
C ALA A 33 8.57 -13.17 27.53
N ALA A 34 8.57 -12.86 26.23
CA ALA A 34 8.68 -11.50 25.74
C ALA A 34 7.51 -10.62 26.18
N LEU A 35 6.26 -11.08 26.02
CA LEU A 35 5.07 -10.33 26.42
C LEU A 35 4.95 -10.19 27.94
N ALA A 36 5.37 -11.20 28.71
CA ALA A 36 5.40 -11.12 30.18
C ALA A 36 6.44 -10.11 30.71
N SER A 37 7.48 -9.81 29.93
CA SER A 37 8.51 -8.82 30.30
C SER A 37 8.04 -7.36 30.15
N LEU A 38 6.89 -7.12 29.51
CA LEU A 38 6.34 -5.78 29.33
C LEU A 38 5.81 -5.25 30.67
N PRO A 39 6.33 -4.12 31.19
CA PRO A 39 5.96 -3.61 32.51
C PRO A 39 4.65 -2.82 32.47
N PHE A 40 3.54 -3.52 32.23
CA PHE A 40 2.21 -2.92 32.28
C PHE A 40 1.83 -2.55 33.73
N PRO A 41 1.40 -1.29 34.00
CA PRO A 41 0.97 -0.89 35.34
C PRO A 41 -0.28 -1.64 35.83
N GLU A 42 -1.10 -2.17 34.92
CA GLU A 42 -2.32 -2.93 35.21
C GLU A 42 -2.05 -4.40 35.57
N GLY A 43 -0.80 -4.86 35.44
CA GLY A 43 -0.39 -6.24 35.74
C GLY A 43 -0.01 -7.06 34.50
N PRO A 44 0.34 -8.35 34.70
CA PRO A 44 0.79 -9.21 33.61
C PRO A 44 -0.33 -9.49 32.60
N LEU A 45 0.04 -9.65 31.33
CA LEU A 45 -0.87 -10.08 30.27
C LEU A 45 -1.20 -11.57 30.44
N GLU A 46 -2.48 -11.90 30.39
CA GLU A 46 -2.92 -13.29 30.24
C GLU A 46 -3.21 -13.58 28.77
N LEU A 47 -2.52 -14.59 28.22
CA LEU A 47 -2.54 -14.91 26.79
C LEU A 47 -3.32 -16.18 26.49
N ILE A 48 -4.27 -16.07 25.58
CA ILE A 48 -4.98 -17.19 24.97
C ILE A 48 -4.22 -17.58 23.69
N ILE A 49 -3.71 -18.80 23.65
CA ILE A 49 -3.13 -19.41 22.45
C ILE A 49 -3.72 -20.81 22.34
N GLN A 50 -4.55 -21.03 21.32
CA GLN A 50 -5.24 -22.31 21.13
C GLN A 50 -5.38 -22.65 19.66
N GLU A 51 -5.34 -23.94 19.34
CA GLU A 51 -5.76 -24.43 18.05
C GLU A 51 -7.29 -24.45 17.97
N THR A 52 -7.84 -24.05 16.83
CA THR A 52 -9.27 -24.02 16.58
C THR A 52 -9.60 -24.31 15.11
N LEU A 53 -10.89 -24.53 14.83
CA LEU A 53 -11.42 -24.65 13.48
C LEU A 53 -12.21 -23.40 13.11
N LYS A 54 -11.82 -22.72 12.04
CA LYS A 54 -12.56 -21.56 11.49
C LYS A 54 -12.97 -21.86 10.06
N GLY A 55 -14.28 -21.99 9.83
CA GLY A 55 -14.81 -22.37 8.52
C GLY A 55 -14.29 -23.74 8.02
N GLY A 56 -14.03 -24.67 8.94
CA GLY A 56 -13.50 -26.00 8.63
C GLY A 56 -11.98 -26.10 8.53
N PHE A 57 -11.24 -24.99 8.64
CA PHE A 57 -9.78 -24.98 8.57
C PHE A 57 -9.15 -24.90 9.96
N ARG A 58 -8.13 -25.73 10.20
CA ARG A 58 -7.25 -25.65 11.38
C ARG A 58 -6.50 -24.33 11.37
N ALA A 59 -6.57 -23.59 12.47
CA ALA A 59 -5.87 -22.33 12.67
C ALA A 59 -5.50 -22.11 14.12
N THR A 60 -4.50 -21.27 14.36
CA THR A 60 -4.15 -20.81 15.70
C THR A 60 -4.90 -19.53 16.02
N TYR A 61 -5.62 -19.53 17.14
CA TYR A 61 -6.23 -18.35 17.74
C TYR A 61 -5.29 -17.78 18.80
N PHE A 62 -4.98 -16.49 18.67
CA PHE A 62 -4.24 -15.70 19.65
C PHE A 62 -5.15 -14.58 20.17
N ASN A 63 -5.17 -14.33 21.47
CA ASN A 63 -5.78 -13.13 22.06
C ASN A 63 -5.24 -12.86 23.47
N THR A 64 -5.51 -11.68 24.03
CA THR A 64 -5.33 -11.38 25.46
C THR A 64 -6.65 -11.50 26.21
N VAL A 65 -6.67 -12.04 27.42
CA VAL A 65 -7.90 -12.13 28.24
C VAL A 65 -8.44 -10.75 28.62
N ASP A 66 -7.58 -9.74 28.67
CA ASP A 66 -7.92 -8.33 28.88
C ASP A 66 -8.79 -7.74 27.75
N ASP A 67 -8.94 -8.43 26.61
CA ASP A 67 -9.94 -8.12 25.59
C ASP A 67 -11.31 -8.62 26.08
N HIS A 68 -12.00 -7.78 26.85
CA HIS A 68 -13.33 -8.13 27.37
C HIS A 68 -14.27 -8.51 26.23
N PRO A 69 -14.93 -9.68 26.28
CA PRO A 69 -15.98 -9.96 25.33
C PRO A 69 -17.17 -9.02 25.56
N PRO A 70 -17.82 -8.44 24.52
CA PRO A 70 -19.23 -8.12 24.64
C PRO A 70 -19.96 -9.39 25.08
N GLU A 71 -20.86 -9.22 26.04
CA GLU A 71 -21.48 -10.27 26.86
C GLU A 71 -21.92 -11.52 26.08
N SER A 72 -21.52 -12.67 26.62
CA SER A 72 -22.12 -14.01 26.48
C SER A 72 -22.50 -14.52 25.09
N ILE A 73 -21.67 -15.42 24.54
CA ILE A 73 -22.20 -16.63 23.89
C ILE A 73 -22.49 -17.61 25.02
N SER A 74 -23.66 -17.47 25.64
CA SER A 74 -24.26 -18.58 26.36
C SER A 74 -24.97 -19.44 25.33
N GLY A 75 -24.58 -20.71 25.24
CA GLY A 75 -25.33 -21.69 24.47
C GLY A 75 -26.74 -21.80 25.03
N GLN A 76 -27.73 -21.40 24.25
CA GLN A 76 -29.10 -21.84 24.42
C GLN A 76 -29.49 -22.64 23.19
N ALA A 77 -29.34 -23.97 23.31
CA ALA A 77 -30.25 -24.87 22.65
C ALA A 77 -31.64 -24.64 23.25
N SER A 78 -32.49 -23.88 22.55
CA SER A 78 -33.91 -23.81 22.83
C SER A 78 -34.67 -24.41 21.66
N ASP A 79 -34.86 -25.72 21.80
CA ASP A 79 -35.93 -26.53 21.24
C ASP A 79 -37.28 -25.77 21.37
N HIS A 80 -37.85 -25.39 20.23
CA HIS A 80 -39.18 -24.81 20.15
C HIS A 80 -40.11 -25.79 19.42
N GLY A 81 -40.82 -26.58 20.21
CA GLY A 81 -42.04 -27.28 19.80
C GLY A 81 -43.00 -27.40 20.98
N PRO A 82 -44.06 -26.58 21.07
CA PRO A 82 -45.07 -26.74 22.11
C PRO A 82 -45.89 -28.00 21.83
N ARG A 83 -45.86 -28.91 22.81
CA ARG A 83 -46.73 -30.07 22.93
C ARG A 83 -48.19 -29.60 22.93
N HIS A 84 -48.95 -30.02 21.93
CA HIS A 84 -50.41 -30.04 21.99
C HIS A 84 -50.90 -31.45 22.29
N ASP A 85 -51.78 -31.49 23.28
CA ASP A 85 -52.45 -32.62 23.89
C ASP A 85 -53.39 -33.33 22.89
N HIS A 86 -53.23 -34.64 22.72
CA HIS A 86 -54.22 -35.48 22.04
C HIS A 86 -54.51 -36.72 22.89
N GLY A 87 -55.75 -36.75 23.38
CA GLY A 87 -56.35 -37.85 24.10
C GLY A 87 -56.36 -39.15 23.30
N ARG A 88 -56.23 -40.25 24.05
CA ARG A 88 -56.31 -41.63 23.57
C ARG A 88 -57.72 -41.97 23.10
N SER A 89 -57.83 -42.56 21.91
CA SER A 89 -58.73 -43.71 21.67
C SER A 89 -58.38 -44.49 20.40
N SER A 90 -58.19 -45.79 20.60
CA SER A 90 -58.44 -46.93 19.70
C SER A 90 -57.60 -47.14 18.42
N GLY A 91 -56.78 -48.20 18.49
CA GLY A 91 -56.80 -49.36 17.59
C GLY A 91 -56.47 -49.16 16.10
N HIS A 92 -55.33 -49.70 15.66
CA HIS A 92 -55.29 -50.92 14.83
C HIS A 92 -53.84 -51.31 14.48
N VAL A 93 -53.65 -52.62 14.44
CA VAL A 93 -52.43 -53.40 14.13
C VAL A 93 -52.17 -53.36 12.63
N HIS A 94 -50.92 -53.43 12.17
CA HIS A 94 -50.45 -54.39 11.15
C HIS A 94 -48.92 -54.28 10.98
N ALA A 95 -48.26 -55.40 11.26
CA ALA A 95 -46.90 -55.72 10.86
C ALA A 95 -46.89 -56.15 9.39
N HIS A 96 -45.78 -55.94 8.67
CA HIS A 96 -45.23 -56.91 7.71
C HIS A 96 -43.74 -56.63 7.46
N ASP A 97 -42.93 -57.66 7.71
CA ASP A 97 -41.62 -57.91 7.11
C ASP A 97 -41.70 -57.91 5.58
N HIS A 98 -40.58 -57.59 4.90
CA HIS A 98 -39.99 -58.46 3.89
C HIS A 98 -38.57 -58.00 3.52
N ASP A 99 -37.61 -58.89 3.79
CA ASP A 99 -36.31 -59.02 3.13
C ASP A 99 -36.47 -59.14 1.60
N HIS A 100 -35.51 -58.58 0.85
CA HIS A 100 -34.80 -59.33 -0.20
C HIS A 100 -33.56 -58.58 -0.70
N ASP A 101 -32.43 -59.29 -0.62
CA ASP A 101 -31.21 -59.11 -1.39
C ASP A 101 -31.47 -58.95 -2.90
N ARG A 102 -30.68 -58.10 -3.56
CA ARG A 102 -29.83 -58.50 -4.70
C ARG A 102 -28.98 -57.35 -5.25
N GLU A 103 -27.69 -57.66 -5.34
CA GLU A 103 -26.65 -56.97 -6.08
C GLU A 103 -26.97 -56.93 -7.59
N HIS A 104 -26.63 -55.82 -8.24
CA HIS A 104 -26.34 -55.82 -9.69
C HIS A 104 -25.12 -54.96 -9.98
N ASN A 105 -24.11 -55.64 -10.51
CA ASN A 105 -22.85 -55.16 -11.02
C ASN A 105 -22.98 -55.06 -12.55
N HIS A 106 -22.48 -54.01 -13.20
CA HIS A 106 -22.12 -54.06 -14.62
C HIS A 106 -21.01 -53.04 -14.97
N ASP A 107 -19.83 -53.59 -15.24
CA ASP A 107 -18.76 -53.03 -16.08
C ASP A 107 -19.27 -52.82 -17.51
N HIS A 108 -18.79 -51.77 -18.18
CA HIS A 108 -18.31 -51.87 -19.57
C HIS A 108 -17.27 -50.78 -19.88
N ASN A 109 -16.11 -51.25 -20.29
CA ASN A 109 -15.00 -50.53 -20.90
C ASN A 109 -15.21 -50.49 -22.42
N HIS A 110 -14.80 -49.42 -23.12
CA HIS A 110 -14.05 -49.50 -24.40
C HIS A 110 -13.65 -48.11 -24.93
N ASP A 111 -12.33 -48.00 -25.17
CA ASP A 111 -11.60 -47.03 -25.99
C ASP A 111 -12.12 -46.88 -27.43
N HIS A 112 -11.93 -45.70 -28.04
CA HIS A 112 -11.29 -45.57 -29.36
C HIS A 112 -10.71 -44.16 -29.62
N ASN A 113 -9.56 -44.18 -30.30
CA ASN A 113 -8.66 -43.10 -30.70
C ASN A 113 -8.86 -42.72 -32.19
N HIS A 114 -8.18 -41.65 -32.60
CA HIS A 114 -7.94 -41.06 -33.94
C HIS A 114 -8.94 -39.96 -34.33
N GLY A 115 -8.57 -38.79 -34.85
CA GLY A 115 -7.28 -38.29 -35.35
C GLY A 115 -7.53 -37.44 -36.60
N ARG A 116 -6.96 -36.22 -36.61
CA ARG A 116 -6.66 -35.30 -37.74
C ARG A 116 -7.70 -34.27 -38.22
N ASP A 117 -7.19 -33.03 -38.21
CA ASP A 117 -7.14 -32.01 -39.27
C ASP A 117 -8.38 -31.74 -40.13
N HIS A 118 -8.94 -30.54 -39.95
CA HIS A 118 -9.47 -29.75 -41.06
C HIS A 118 -9.26 -28.25 -40.82
N GLU A 119 -8.43 -27.65 -41.66
CA GLU A 119 -8.53 -26.24 -42.05
C GLU A 119 -9.87 -25.99 -42.76
N ARG A 120 -10.51 -24.86 -42.47
CA ARG A 120 -11.27 -24.04 -43.44
C ARG A 120 -11.68 -22.70 -42.84
N ASP A 121 -11.33 -21.65 -43.57
CA ASP A 121 -11.84 -20.29 -43.50
C ASP A 121 -13.37 -20.25 -43.46
N HIS A 122 -13.94 -19.34 -42.66
CA HIS A 122 -15.20 -18.66 -42.97
C HIS A 122 -15.27 -17.29 -42.28
N ASP A 123 -15.17 -16.24 -43.10
CA ASP A 123 -15.61 -14.87 -42.81
C ASP A 123 -17.13 -14.83 -42.58
N HIS A 124 -17.58 -14.17 -41.51
CA HIS A 124 -18.91 -13.56 -41.47
C HIS A 124 -18.89 -12.24 -40.68
N HIS A 125 -19.00 -11.15 -41.43
CA HIS A 125 -19.52 -9.86 -40.96
C HIS A 125 -21.01 -10.00 -40.64
N HIS A 126 -21.45 -9.49 -39.48
CA HIS A 126 -22.81 -9.00 -39.31
C HIS A 126 -22.85 -7.78 -38.37
N ASP A 127 -23.17 -6.63 -38.97
CA ASP A 127 -23.68 -5.44 -38.31
C ASP A 127 -25.11 -5.72 -37.81
N HIS A 128 -25.37 -5.36 -36.55
CA HIS A 128 -26.73 -5.03 -36.11
C HIS A 128 -26.70 -3.77 -35.24
N ARG A 129 -27.08 -2.66 -35.88
CA ARG A 129 -27.75 -1.53 -35.22
C ARG A 129 -29.20 -1.92 -34.97
N GLY A 130 -29.70 -1.59 -33.78
CA GLY A 130 -31.11 -1.77 -33.41
C GLY A 130 -31.41 -1.03 -32.12
N ASP A 131 -31.92 0.19 -32.27
CA ASP A 131 -32.61 0.97 -31.26
C ASP A 131 -33.75 0.16 -30.63
N HIS A 132 -33.96 0.29 -29.33
CA HIS A 132 -35.30 0.21 -28.74
C HIS A 132 -35.40 1.09 -27.49
N ASP A 133 -36.18 2.16 -27.65
CA ASP A 133 -36.76 3.02 -26.62
C ASP A 133 -37.67 2.23 -25.66
N HIS A 134 -37.73 2.68 -24.41
CA HIS A 134 -38.99 2.73 -23.66
C HIS A 134 -38.97 3.89 -22.66
N ASP A 135 -39.90 4.82 -22.91
CA ASP A 135 -40.37 5.87 -22.02
C ASP A 135 -40.92 5.31 -20.71
N HIS A 136 -40.76 6.09 -19.62
CA HIS A 136 -41.88 6.45 -18.77
C HIS A 136 -41.63 7.82 -18.14
N ASP A 137 -42.49 8.76 -18.54
CA ASP A 137 -42.75 10.04 -17.89
C ASP A 137 -43.07 9.88 -16.39
N LEU A 138 -42.65 10.85 -15.59
CA LEU A 138 -43.58 11.64 -14.77
C LEU A 138 -42.87 12.90 -14.23
N ASP A 139 -43.48 14.02 -14.57
CA ASP A 139 -43.15 15.41 -14.27
C ASP A 139 -43.03 15.73 -12.76
N HIS A 140 -42.16 16.68 -12.42
CA HIS A 140 -42.61 18.00 -11.94
C HIS A 140 -41.46 19.01 -11.80
N ASP A 141 -41.59 20.08 -12.58
CA ASP A 141 -40.83 21.32 -12.58
C ASP A 141 -41.00 22.16 -11.30
N HIS A 142 -39.95 22.89 -10.90
CA HIS A 142 -39.90 24.35 -11.07
C HIS A 142 -38.54 24.96 -10.66
N GLU A 143 -37.85 25.48 -11.69
CA GLU A 143 -37.12 26.75 -11.84
C GLU A 143 -36.69 27.56 -10.60
N LEU A 144 -35.37 27.77 -10.42
CA LEU A 144 -34.52 28.91 -10.88
C LEU A 144 -34.62 30.19 -10.03
N GLY A 145 -33.45 30.72 -9.63
CA GLY A 145 -33.33 32.10 -9.16
C GLY A 145 -32.03 32.42 -8.43
N SER A 146 -31.02 32.85 -9.17
CA SER A 146 -29.75 33.40 -8.68
C SER A 146 -29.86 34.86 -8.18
N HIS A 147 -28.80 35.30 -7.49
CA HIS A 147 -28.37 36.67 -7.11
C HIS A 147 -28.61 37.05 -5.63
N ASN A 148 -27.60 37.32 -4.80
CA ASN A 148 -26.48 38.29 -4.80
C ASN A 148 -26.81 39.54 -3.95
N GLU A 149 -25.93 39.79 -2.97
CA GLU A 149 -25.57 41.06 -2.30
C GLU A 149 -26.53 41.86 -1.40
N ARG A 150 -26.08 41.95 -0.13
CA ARG A 150 -25.78 43.15 0.70
C ARG A 150 -26.89 44.12 1.19
N VAL A 151 -26.55 44.62 2.39
CA VAL A 151 -26.83 45.92 3.03
C VAL A 151 -28.04 46.01 3.98
N ALA A 152 -27.69 46.54 5.16
CA ALA A 152 -28.51 46.92 6.31
C ALA A 152 -29.46 48.09 6.03
N GLU A 153 -30.55 48.21 6.80
CA GLU A 153 -30.75 49.30 7.77
C GLU A 153 -32.15 49.26 8.42
N HIS A 154 -32.15 49.61 9.71
CA HIS A 154 -33.12 50.38 10.48
C HIS A 154 -34.64 50.21 10.34
N GLY A 155 -35.29 50.08 11.51
CA GLY A 155 -36.65 50.61 11.70
C GLY A 155 -37.38 50.15 12.95
N ARG A 156 -37.20 50.91 14.04
CA ARG A 156 -38.07 51.21 15.20
C ARG A 156 -39.56 50.80 15.03
N ASP A 157 -40.36 50.49 16.05
CA ASP A 157 -40.48 51.17 17.35
C ASP A 157 -41.54 50.46 18.25
N ARG A 158 -41.45 50.76 19.55
CA ARG A 158 -42.54 50.88 20.55
C ARG A 158 -43.15 49.66 21.25
N SER A 159 -42.74 49.62 22.53
CA SER A 159 -43.60 49.82 23.72
C SER A 159 -44.30 48.58 24.29
N ARG A 160 -44.54 48.42 25.59
CA ARG A 160 -44.16 49.04 26.88
C ARG A 160 -44.76 48.06 27.91
N GLY A 161 -44.10 47.80 29.04
CA GLY A 161 -44.75 47.07 30.13
C GLY A 161 -43.81 46.54 31.21
N ARG A 162 -43.34 47.43 32.09
CA ARG A 162 -42.66 47.08 33.34
C ARG A 162 -43.63 46.42 34.33
N GLY A 163 -43.16 45.39 35.03
CA GLY A 163 -43.73 44.89 36.28
C GLY A 163 -42.69 44.11 37.08
N GLN A 164 -41.89 44.81 37.89
CA GLN A 164 -41.03 44.20 38.92
C GLN A 164 -41.89 43.71 40.08
N ARG A 165 -41.55 42.54 40.65
CA ARG A 165 -41.58 42.26 42.10
C ARG A 165 -40.79 40.98 42.40
N GLN A 166 -39.70 41.14 43.14
CA GLN A 166 -39.02 40.08 43.89
C GLN A 166 -39.61 40.00 45.31
N ALA A 167 -39.76 38.79 45.87
CA ALA A 167 -39.36 38.45 47.25
C ALA A 167 -39.57 36.95 47.56
N LEU A 168 -38.56 36.39 48.23
CA LEU A 168 -38.27 35.02 48.72
C LEU A 168 -39.19 34.56 49.89
N PRO A 169 -38.90 33.46 50.64
CA PRO A 169 -38.57 32.06 50.30
C PRO A 169 -39.44 31.05 51.09
N ARG A 170 -39.48 29.75 50.72
CA ARG A 170 -39.90 28.68 51.65
C ARG A 170 -39.01 27.44 51.55
N ARG A 171 -38.37 27.12 52.69
CA ARG A 171 -37.62 25.89 52.98
C ARG A 171 -38.58 24.69 53.03
N SER A 172 -38.17 23.56 52.48
CA SER A 172 -38.47 22.24 53.06
C SER A 172 -37.35 21.25 52.76
N ARG A 173 -37.28 20.24 53.63
CA ARG A 173 -36.11 19.47 54.09
C ARG A 173 -35.50 18.48 53.08
N ARG A 174 -34.19 18.28 53.26
CA ARG A 174 -33.37 17.13 52.85
C ARG A 174 -34.05 15.78 53.14
N ALA A 175 -33.98 14.88 52.16
CA ALA A 175 -33.79 13.45 52.37
C ALA A 175 -32.65 13.01 51.44
N ALA A 176 -31.65 12.34 52.01
CA ALA A 176 -30.44 11.93 51.33
C ALA A 176 -30.67 10.62 50.56
N ALA A 177 -30.37 10.63 49.26
CA ALA A 177 -30.07 9.44 48.47
C ALA A 177 -29.12 9.89 47.35
N SER A 178 -27.89 9.40 47.38
CA SER A 178 -26.91 9.57 46.29
C SER A 178 -25.84 8.48 46.43
N PRO A 179 -25.25 8.06 45.31
CA PRO A 179 -25.39 6.68 44.83
C PRO A 179 -24.11 5.89 45.05
N ALA A 180 -24.24 4.56 45.02
CA ALA A 180 -23.12 3.65 44.90
C ALA A 180 -22.24 4.08 43.71
N GLY A 181 -21.01 4.50 44.01
CA GLY A 181 -20.03 4.85 43.01
C GLY A 181 -19.71 3.64 42.14
N HIS A 182 -20.25 3.62 40.93
CA HIS A 182 -19.66 2.87 39.84
C HIS A 182 -18.43 3.67 39.41
N SER A 183 -17.26 3.23 39.85
CA SER A 183 -15.99 3.63 39.26
C SER A 183 -15.93 3.03 37.86
N SER A 184 -16.44 3.75 36.86
CA SER A 184 -16.10 3.50 35.47
C SER A 184 -14.60 3.76 35.32
N HIS A 185 -13.81 2.69 35.29
CA HIS A 185 -12.43 2.78 34.85
C HIS A 185 -12.44 3.20 33.38
N ALA A 186 -12.31 4.51 33.14
CA ALA A 186 -12.05 5.03 31.81
C ALA A 186 -10.66 4.53 31.38
N HIS A 187 -10.62 3.66 30.38
CA HIS A 187 -9.37 3.23 29.75
C HIS A 187 -8.75 4.44 29.05
N HIS A 188 -7.85 5.14 29.75
CA HIS A 188 -7.08 6.23 29.14
C HIS A 188 -6.02 5.61 28.21
N GLY A 189 -6.22 5.79 26.91
CA GLY A 189 -5.32 5.31 25.86
C GLY A 189 -3.88 5.80 26.03
N ARG A 190 -2.91 4.89 25.85
CA ARG A 190 -1.49 5.23 25.92
C ARG A 190 -1.05 6.08 24.74
N GLY A 191 -0.11 7.00 24.98
CA GLY A 191 0.56 7.73 23.92
C GLY A 191 1.81 6.99 23.40
N LEU A 192 2.33 7.41 22.25
CA LEU A 192 3.52 6.79 21.66
C LEU A 192 4.76 6.86 22.58
N SER A 193 4.94 7.94 23.32
CA SER A 193 6.05 8.10 24.28
C SER A 193 6.01 7.05 25.39
N GLU A 194 4.83 6.72 25.89
CA GLU A 194 4.63 5.68 26.91
C GLU A 194 4.92 4.29 26.34
N ILE A 195 4.47 4.02 25.11
CA ILE A 195 4.78 2.77 24.41
C ILE A 195 6.28 2.63 24.20
N ARG A 196 6.99 3.70 23.80
CA ARG A 196 8.46 3.68 23.68
C ARG A 196 9.14 3.34 25.00
N ALA A 197 8.68 3.91 26.11
CA ALA A 197 9.22 3.63 27.44
C ALA A 197 8.96 2.17 27.87
N LEU A 198 7.75 1.68 27.64
CA LEU A 198 7.35 0.29 27.91
C LEU A 198 8.21 -0.69 27.09
N LEU A 199 8.35 -0.43 25.79
CA LEU A 199 9.19 -1.25 24.91
C LEU A 199 10.67 -1.14 25.25
N ALA A 200 11.16 -0.02 25.77
CA ALA A 200 12.55 0.15 26.22
C ALA A 200 12.87 -0.67 27.48
N ALA A 201 11.91 -0.77 28.40
CA ALA A 201 12.07 -1.52 29.64
C ALA A 201 11.89 -3.04 29.49
N ALA A 202 11.23 -3.49 28.41
CA ALA A 202 10.97 -4.90 28.16
C ALA A 202 12.22 -5.69 27.70
N ASP A 203 12.24 -6.99 28.00
CA ASP A 203 13.26 -7.93 27.57
C ASP A 203 12.95 -8.44 26.15
N LEU A 204 13.19 -7.56 25.18
CA LEU A 204 13.01 -7.83 23.75
C LEU A 204 14.37 -7.82 23.05
N ARG A 205 14.58 -8.81 22.15
CA ARG A 205 15.71 -8.78 21.22
C ARG A 205 15.67 -7.50 20.37
N PRO A 206 16.84 -6.96 19.95
CA PRO A 206 16.90 -5.69 19.22
C PRO A 206 16.03 -5.65 17.97
N ALA A 207 16.01 -6.71 17.16
CA ALA A 207 15.23 -6.77 15.93
C ALA A 207 13.71 -6.71 16.20
N ALA A 208 13.19 -7.50 17.14
CA ALA A 208 11.79 -7.44 17.55
C ALA A 208 11.41 -6.04 18.08
N ARG A 209 12.25 -5.43 18.91
CA ARG A 209 12.02 -4.09 19.46
C ARG A 209 11.97 -3.03 18.35
N THR A 210 12.91 -3.07 17.41
CA THR A 210 12.94 -2.15 16.27
C THR A 210 11.71 -2.31 15.39
N ALA A 211 11.30 -3.55 15.10
CA ALA A 211 10.10 -3.83 14.29
C ALA A 211 8.83 -3.32 14.98
N ALA A 212 8.63 -3.61 16.27
CA ALA A 212 7.47 -3.12 17.02
C ALA A 212 7.41 -1.59 17.05
N LEU A 213 8.55 -0.92 17.32
CA LEU A 213 8.63 0.54 17.29
C LEU A 213 8.29 1.13 15.93
N ALA A 214 8.72 0.50 14.83
CA ALA A 214 8.38 0.93 13.48
C ALA A 214 6.88 0.85 13.20
N CYS A 215 6.21 -0.23 13.65
CA CYS A 215 4.76 -0.38 13.54
C CYS A 215 4.01 0.69 14.35
N PHE A 216 4.39 0.94 15.60
CA PHE A 216 3.76 2.01 16.40
C PHE A 216 4.03 3.40 15.85
N GLN A 217 5.23 3.65 15.29
CA GLN A 217 5.55 4.91 14.65
C GLN A 217 4.68 5.14 13.41
N ALA A 218 4.53 4.13 12.54
CA ALA A 218 3.67 4.22 11.37
C ALA A 218 2.20 4.47 11.74
N LEU A 219 1.71 3.77 12.76
CA LEU A 219 0.37 3.97 13.29
C LEU A 219 0.20 5.39 13.85
N ALA A 220 1.14 5.86 14.66
CA ALA A 220 1.11 7.22 15.19
C ALA A 220 1.09 8.27 14.08
N GLU A 221 1.90 8.12 13.03
CA GLU A 221 1.89 9.06 11.91
C GLU A 221 0.52 9.11 11.21
N ALA A 222 -0.13 7.95 11.05
CA ALA A 222 -1.48 7.88 10.53
C ALA A 222 -2.50 8.57 11.45
N GLU A 223 -2.47 8.26 12.75
CA GLU A 223 -3.38 8.84 13.74
C GLU A 223 -3.19 10.37 13.88
N ALA A 224 -1.96 10.87 13.93
CA ALA A 224 -1.67 12.31 13.93
C ALA A 224 -2.35 13.02 12.76
N ARG A 225 -2.29 12.39 11.58
CA ARG A 225 -2.86 12.95 10.36
C ARG A 225 -4.39 12.90 10.36
N VAL A 226 -5.00 11.83 10.88
CA VAL A 226 -6.47 11.74 11.06
C VAL A 226 -6.96 12.80 12.03
N HIS A 227 -6.26 12.99 13.15
CA HIS A 227 -6.65 13.88 14.23
C HIS A 227 -6.15 15.33 14.09
N GLY A 228 -5.37 15.64 13.04
CA GLY A 228 -4.81 16.97 12.81
C GLY A 228 -3.85 17.43 13.93
N THR A 229 -3.12 16.49 14.54
CA THR A 229 -2.18 16.75 15.65
C THR A 229 -0.77 16.29 15.30
N THR A 230 0.19 16.41 16.24
CA THR A 230 1.55 15.90 16.09
C THR A 230 1.69 14.52 16.72
N VAL A 231 2.66 13.74 16.24
CA VAL A 231 2.93 12.36 16.70
C VAL A 231 3.12 12.28 18.22
N GLU A 232 3.72 13.30 18.82
CA GLU A 232 4.01 13.37 20.25
C GLU A 232 2.77 13.60 21.12
N LYS A 233 1.69 14.11 20.53
CA LYS A 233 0.44 14.48 21.23
C LYS A 233 -0.67 13.45 21.06
N ILE A 234 -0.41 12.35 20.36
CA ILE A 234 -1.41 11.30 20.12
C ILE A 234 -1.60 10.50 21.39
N HIS A 235 -2.88 10.27 21.70
CA HIS A 235 -3.32 9.20 22.59
C HIS A 235 -4.09 8.20 21.75
N PHE A 236 -3.64 6.94 21.74
CA PHE A 236 -4.33 5.91 20.97
C PHE A 236 -5.58 5.47 21.73
N HIS A 237 -6.76 5.86 21.26
CA HIS A 237 -8.01 5.54 21.95
C HIS A 237 -8.32 4.02 21.90
N GLU A 238 -8.13 3.39 20.73
CA GLU A 238 -8.40 1.96 20.55
C GLU A 238 -7.12 1.12 20.48
N VAL A 239 -6.02 1.70 19.96
CA VAL A 239 -4.79 0.94 19.68
C VAL A 239 -3.72 1.06 20.78
N GLY A 240 -3.99 1.85 21.82
CA GLY A 240 -3.12 2.01 23.00
C GLY A 240 -3.44 1.02 24.12
N ALA A 241 -4.44 0.18 23.89
CA ALA A 241 -4.87 -0.88 24.79
C ALA A 241 -3.86 -2.04 24.81
N ARG A 242 -3.95 -2.83 25.88
CA ARG A 242 -2.97 -3.89 26.20
C ARG A 242 -2.95 -5.00 25.14
N ASP A 243 -4.11 -5.32 24.58
CA ASP A 243 -4.34 -6.26 23.48
C ASP A 243 -3.63 -5.83 22.18
N SER A 244 -3.82 -4.58 21.75
CA SER A 244 -3.18 -4.03 20.55
C SER A 244 -1.65 -3.97 20.69
N ILE A 245 -1.16 -3.72 21.90
CA ILE A 245 0.27 -3.78 22.19
C ILE A 245 0.78 -5.22 22.11
N ALA A 246 0.05 -6.17 22.70
CA ALA A 246 0.40 -7.58 22.64
C ALA A 246 0.41 -8.12 21.21
N ASP A 247 -0.51 -7.67 20.36
CA ASP A 247 -0.58 -8.01 18.94
C ASP A 247 0.67 -7.56 18.16
N ILE A 248 1.01 -6.26 18.23
CA ILE A 248 2.14 -5.70 17.45
C ILE A 248 3.47 -6.25 17.97
N VAL A 249 3.66 -6.27 19.29
CA VAL A 249 4.88 -6.80 19.90
C VAL A 249 4.98 -8.30 19.66
N GLY A 250 3.87 -9.03 19.78
CA GLY A 250 3.83 -10.46 19.57
C GLY A 250 4.20 -10.84 18.14
N ALA A 251 3.69 -10.10 17.14
CA ALA A 251 4.04 -10.33 15.75
C ALA A 251 5.53 -10.06 15.51
N ALA A 252 6.06 -8.96 16.05
CA ALA A 252 7.48 -8.61 15.94
C ALA A 252 8.40 -9.67 16.58
N VAL A 253 8.02 -10.21 17.74
CA VAL A 253 8.76 -11.29 18.42
C VAL A 253 8.73 -12.58 17.60
N CYS A 254 7.58 -12.96 17.06
CA CYS A 254 7.45 -14.17 16.24
C CYS A 254 8.25 -14.06 14.94
N LEU A 255 8.26 -12.90 14.28
CA LEU A 255 9.05 -12.65 13.07
C LEU A 255 10.56 -12.80 13.33
N ASP A 256 11.02 -12.23 14.44
CA ASP A 256 12.41 -12.29 14.88
C ASP A 256 12.81 -13.72 15.30
N ASP A 257 11.88 -14.50 15.88
CA ASP A 257 12.12 -15.92 16.20
C ASP A 257 12.25 -16.79 14.96
N LEU A 258 11.38 -16.56 13.99
CA LEU A 258 11.42 -17.21 12.68
C LEU A 258 12.62 -16.77 11.82
N GLY A 259 13.36 -15.75 12.23
CA GLY A 259 14.47 -15.18 11.48
C GLY A 259 14.04 -14.54 10.15
N VAL A 260 12.83 -13.99 10.09
CA VAL A 260 12.28 -13.35 8.89
C VAL A 260 13.06 -12.09 8.56
N THR A 261 13.51 -11.98 7.31
CA THR A 261 14.31 -10.84 6.80
C THR A 261 13.55 -9.94 5.84
N SER A 262 12.43 -10.43 5.29
CA SER A 262 11.57 -9.68 4.37
C SER A 262 10.13 -10.16 4.48
N VAL A 263 9.18 -9.24 4.43
CA VAL A 263 7.74 -9.55 4.44
C VAL A 263 7.14 -9.13 3.10
N PHE A 264 6.29 -9.98 2.54
CA PHE A 264 5.50 -9.72 1.35
C PHE A 264 4.01 -9.92 1.65
N VAL A 265 3.14 -9.25 0.89
CA VAL A 265 1.69 -9.32 1.07
C VAL A 265 0.96 -9.47 -0.26
N SER A 266 -0.11 -10.27 -0.28
CA SER A 266 -1.10 -10.25 -1.37
C SER A 266 -1.79 -8.88 -1.46
N PRO A 267 -2.63 -8.62 -2.49
CA PRO A 267 -3.64 -7.58 -2.40
C PRO A 267 -4.43 -7.72 -1.08
N ILE A 268 -4.75 -6.60 -0.45
CA ILE A 268 -5.28 -6.58 0.93
C ILE A 268 -6.80 -6.41 0.88
N HIS A 269 -7.53 -7.34 1.49
CA HIS A 269 -8.98 -7.24 1.60
C HIS A 269 -9.37 -6.26 2.71
N LEU A 270 -10.06 -5.18 2.36
CA LEU A 270 -10.47 -4.15 3.32
C LEU A 270 -11.76 -4.52 4.07
N GLY A 271 -12.69 -5.16 3.35
CA GLY A 271 -14.08 -5.30 3.78
C GLY A 271 -14.91 -4.11 3.30
N THR A 272 -16.17 -4.02 3.72
CA THR A 272 -17.07 -2.94 3.29
C THR A 272 -17.98 -2.47 4.43
N GLY A 273 -18.72 -1.39 4.19
CA GLY A 273 -19.73 -0.89 5.12
C GLY A 273 -19.16 0.03 6.19
N PHE A 274 -19.66 -0.10 7.41
CA PHE A 274 -19.32 0.78 8.53
C PHE A 274 -19.05 -0.04 9.80
N ILE A 275 -18.13 0.45 10.62
CA ILE A 275 -17.86 -0.06 11.97
C ILE A 275 -18.27 0.97 13.02
N THR A 276 -18.57 0.50 14.23
CA THR A 276 -18.79 1.36 15.40
C THR A 276 -17.57 1.26 16.29
N CYS A 277 -17.06 2.40 16.70
CA CYS A 277 -15.84 2.55 17.49
C CYS A 277 -15.98 3.77 18.43
N ASP A 278 -14.95 4.12 19.19
CA ASP A 278 -15.02 5.25 20.14
C ASP A 278 -15.21 6.60 19.43
N HIS A 279 -14.87 6.65 18.15
CA HIS A 279 -15.08 7.79 17.26
C HIS A 279 -16.46 7.78 16.57
N GLY A 280 -17.37 6.92 17.05
CA GLY A 280 -18.69 6.72 16.48
C GLY A 280 -18.66 5.75 15.29
N ARG A 281 -19.58 5.97 14.34
CA ARG A 281 -19.73 5.11 13.18
C ARG A 281 -18.80 5.57 12.04
N LEU A 282 -17.80 4.76 11.72
CA LEU A 282 -16.79 5.05 10.70
C LEU A 282 -16.96 4.15 9.46
N PRO A 283 -16.63 4.65 8.26
CA PRO A 283 -16.60 3.80 7.06
C PRO A 283 -15.47 2.77 7.15
N VAL A 284 -15.62 1.66 6.44
CA VAL A 284 -14.55 0.69 6.18
C VAL A 284 -13.90 1.01 4.83
N PRO A 285 -12.55 1.13 4.74
CA PRO A 285 -11.59 1.03 5.84
C PRO A 285 -11.64 2.25 6.78
N ALA A 286 -11.31 2.04 8.05
CA ALA A 286 -11.16 3.12 9.02
C ALA A 286 -10.12 4.17 8.55
N PRO A 287 -10.23 5.45 8.94
CA PRO A 287 -9.36 6.52 8.43
C PRO A 287 -7.85 6.25 8.61
N ALA A 288 -7.42 5.73 9.77
CA ALA A 288 -6.02 5.39 10.01
C ALA A 288 -5.55 4.23 9.10
N THR A 289 -6.37 3.18 8.96
CA THR A 289 -6.14 2.06 8.04
C THR A 289 -5.99 2.55 6.59
N ALA A 290 -6.84 3.47 6.15
CA ALA A 290 -6.77 4.04 4.80
C ALA A 290 -5.44 4.77 4.54
N LEU A 291 -4.92 5.50 5.53
CA LEU A 291 -3.62 6.15 5.44
C LEU A 291 -2.47 5.15 5.47
N LEU A 292 -2.53 4.17 6.37
CA LEU A 292 -1.50 3.14 6.53
C LEU A 292 -1.32 2.31 5.26
N LEU A 293 -2.37 2.09 4.47
CA LEU A 293 -2.31 1.26 3.27
C LEU A 293 -2.06 2.05 1.96
N GLN A 294 -1.76 3.35 2.02
CA GLN A 294 -1.46 4.15 0.81
C GLN A 294 -0.32 3.53 -0.04
N GLY A 295 -0.61 3.20 -1.29
CA GLY A 295 0.36 2.59 -2.22
C GLY A 295 0.42 1.06 -2.20
N TYR A 296 -0.41 0.39 -1.40
CA TYR A 296 -0.62 -1.06 -1.51
C TYR A 296 -1.81 -1.38 -2.42
N PRO A 297 -1.76 -2.50 -3.18
CA PRO A 297 -2.94 -3.05 -3.84
C PRO A 297 -3.98 -3.46 -2.80
N VAL A 298 -5.21 -2.99 -2.96
CA VAL A 298 -6.33 -3.28 -2.07
C VAL A 298 -7.54 -3.73 -2.89
N PHE A 299 -8.42 -4.49 -2.27
CA PHE A 299 -9.70 -4.85 -2.85
C PHE A 299 -10.77 -4.97 -1.77
N ALA A 300 -12.02 -5.01 -2.19
CA ALA A 300 -13.16 -5.21 -1.31
C ALA A 300 -14.26 -5.98 -2.06
N ASP A 301 -14.94 -6.87 -1.34
CA ASP A 301 -16.11 -7.57 -1.82
C ASP A 301 -17.37 -6.93 -1.18
N PRO A 302 -18.32 -6.41 -1.97
CA PRO A 302 -19.59 -5.85 -1.48
C PRO A 302 -20.42 -6.81 -0.63
N ALA A 303 -20.25 -8.13 -0.79
CA ALA A 303 -20.97 -9.14 -0.01
C ALA A 303 -20.42 -9.29 1.43
N ILE A 304 -19.24 -8.75 1.70
CA ILE A 304 -18.55 -8.94 2.98
C ILE A 304 -18.53 -7.61 3.74
N VAL A 305 -19.51 -7.48 4.64
CA VAL A 305 -19.71 -6.30 5.49
C VAL A 305 -18.91 -6.42 6.78
N GLY A 306 -18.19 -5.35 7.11
CA GLY A 306 -17.37 -5.20 8.30
C GLY A 306 -15.89 -5.02 7.96
N GLU A 307 -15.13 -4.67 8.99
CA GLU A 307 -13.69 -4.43 8.87
C GLU A 307 -12.92 -5.76 8.95
N LEU A 308 -12.28 -6.12 7.84
CA LEU A 308 -11.39 -7.28 7.71
C LEU A 308 -9.93 -6.92 7.95
N THR A 309 -9.50 -5.74 7.49
CA THR A 309 -8.18 -5.20 7.81
C THR A 309 -8.30 -4.12 8.87
N THR A 310 -7.75 -4.41 10.05
CA THR A 310 -7.78 -3.50 11.22
C THR A 310 -6.60 -2.52 11.19
N PRO A 311 -6.64 -1.42 11.98
CA PRO A 311 -5.52 -0.50 12.09
C PRO A 311 -4.21 -1.19 12.53
N THR A 312 -4.26 -2.16 13.45
CA THR A 312 -3.08 -2.92 13.89
C THR A 312 -2.51 -3.79 12.77
N GLY A 313 -3.37 -4.49 12.02
CA GLY A 313 -2.95 -5.26 10.85
C GLY A 313 -2.30 -4.40 9.77
N ALA A 314 -2.89 -3.24 9.47
CA ALA A 314 -2.31 -2.28 8.53
C ALA A 314 -0.99 -1.67 9.04
N ALA A 315 -0.86 -1.45 10.34
CA ALA A 315 0.37 -0.97 10.97
C ALA A 315 1.50 -2.00 10.90
N LEU A 316 1.18 -3.30 11.00
CA LEU A 316 2.15 -4.38 10.76
C LEU A 316 2.65 -4.33 9.31
N ILE A 317 1.74 -4.27 8.33
CA ILE A 317 2.10 -4.17 6.91
C ILE A 317 3.01 -2.95 6.65
N ARG A 318 2.62 -1.77 7.13
CA ARG A 318 3.38 -0.53 6.91
C ARG A 318 4.71 -0.51 7.67
N GLY A 319 4.68 -0.80 8.96
CA GLY A 319 5.85 -0.70 9.85
C GLY A 319 6.93 -1.74 9.55
N LEU A 320 6.54 -2.93 9.06
CA LEU A 320 7.47 -3.96 8.61
C LEU A 320 7.97 -3.73 7.17
N ALA A 321 7.55 -2.63 6.54
CA ALA A 321 7.85 -2.32 5.14
C ALA A 321 7.55 -3.51 4.20
N ALA A 322 6.37 -4.12 4.38
CA ALA A 322 5.97 -5.27 3.58
C ALA A 322 5.91 -4.91 2.08
N GLN A 323 6.31 -5.84 1.22
CA GLN A 323 6.34 -5.62 -0.22
C GLN A 323 5.08 -6.21 -0.88
N PRO A 324 4.40 -5.49 -1.79
CA PRO A 324 3.24 -6.05 -2.46
C PRO A 324 3.63 -7.13 -3.48
N GLY A 325 2.80 -8.15 -3.59
CA GLY A 325 2.96 -9.25 -4.56
C GLY A 325 3.75 -10.44 -4.03
N LEU A 326 3.94 -11.44 -4.89
CA LEU A 326 4.77 -12.60 -4.58
C LEU A 326 6.25 -12.29 -4.88
N PRO A 327 7.19 -12.66 -4.00
CA PRO A 327 8.62 -12.49 -4.29
C PRO A 327 9.04 -13.34 -5.49
N ALA A 328 9.96 -12.82 -6.31
CA ALA A 328 10.51 -13.57 -7.43
C ALA A 328 11.25 -14.83 -6.94
N GLY A 329 10.92 -15.99 -7.52
CA GLY A 329 11.52 -17.26 -7.16
C GLY A 329 11.20 -17.72 -5.73
N PHE A 330 10.09 -17.25 -5.15
CA PHE A 330 9.67 -17.64 -3.82
C PHE A 330 9.27 -19.12 -3.76
N THR A 331 9.92 -19.88 -2.89
CA THR A 331 9.57 -21.26 -2.55
C THR A 331 9.29 -21.32 -1.06
N TYR A 332 8.05 -21.58 -0.68
CA TYR A 332 7.66 -21.73 0.71
C TYR A 332 7.88 -23.17 1.19
N GLN A 333 8.33 -23.35 2.44
CA GLN A 333 8.46 -24.68 3.06
C GLN A 333 7.46 -24.89 4.20
N ARG A 334 6.87 -23.82 4.74
CA ARG A 334 5.89 -23.89 5.84
C ARG A 334 4.70 -22.98 5.57
N VAL A 335 3.53 -23.42 6.03
CA VAL A 335 2.28 -22.65 5.97
C VAL A 335 1.63 -22.64 7.34
N GLY A 336 1.23 -21.46 7.80
CA GLY A 336 0.50 -21.25 9.05
C GLY A 336 -0.79 -20.46 8.84
N HIS A 337 -1.78 -20.69 9.69
CA HIS A 337 -3.08 -20.05 9.68
C HIS A 337 -3.35 -19.38 11.03
N GLY A 338 -3.63 -18.08 11.00
CA GLY A 338 -4.13 -17.35 12.17
C GLY A 338 -5.58 -16.95 11.98
N CYS A 339 -6.44 -17.16 12.98
CA CYS A 339 -7.86 -16.84 12.86
C CYS A 339 -8.27 -15.62 13.69
N GLY A 340 -9.18 -14.82 13.13
CA GLY A 340 -9.77 -13.68 13.81
C GLY A 340 -11.06 -14.04 14.56
N ARG A 341 -11.42 -13.20 15.53
CA ARG A 341 -12.61 -13.39 16.37
C ARG A 341 -13.92 -13.19 15.62
N ARG A 342 -13.99 -12.17 14.75
CA ARG A 342 -15.20 -11.80 13.99
C ARG A 342 -15.62 -12.94 13.04
N GLN A 343 -16.91 -13.02 12.76
CA GLN A 343 -17.50 -13.99 11.83
C GLN A 343 -17.95 -13.25 10.57
N PHE A 344 -17.59 -13.78 9.40
CA PHE A 344 -17.97 -13.23 8.10
C PHE A 344 -18.50 -14.35 7.21
N ALA A 345 -18.97 -13.98 6.01
CA ALA A 345 -19.38 -14.95 4.99
C ALA A 345 -18.21 -15.84 4.51
N LEU A 346 -16.98 -15.35 4.62
CA LEU A 346 -15.76 -16.13 4.42
C LEU A 346 -15.12 -16.54 5.76
N PRO A 347 -14.26 -17.58 5.78
CA PRO A 347 -13.42 -17.88 6.93
C PRO A 347 -12.50 -16.70 7.27
N ASN A 348 -12.61 -16.18 8.49
CA ASN A 348 -11.78 -15.08 8.99
C ASN A 348 -10.37 -15.59 9.34
N LEU A 349 -9.53 -15.76 8.33
CA LEU A 349 -8.21 -16.39 8.40
C LEU A 349 -7.15 -15.56 7.68
N LEU A 350 -5.97 -15.46 8.29
CA LEU A 350 -4.75 -14.99 7.64
C LEU A 350 -3.86 -16.21 7.38
N ARG A 351 -3.37 -16.35 6.15
CA ARG A 351 -2.37 -17.37 5.82
C ARG A 351 -0.97 -16.75 5.79
N ALA A 352 -0.03 -17.43 6.41
CA ALA A 352 1.39 -17.12 6.41
C ALA A 352 2.13 -18.22 5.66
N PHE A 353 2.86 -17.86 4.62
CA PHE A 353 3.77 -18.76 3.90
C PHE A 353 5.19 -18.35 4.24
N LEU A 354 5.96 -19.25 4.82
CA LEU A 354 7.34 -19.01 5.19
C LEU A 354 8.26 -19.80 4.27
N GLY A 355 9.20 -19.11 3.64
CA GLY A 355 10.32 -19.78 3.01
C GLY A 355 11.36 -18.89 2.40
N ASP A 356 11.89 -19.26 1.23
CA ASP A 356 13.03 -18.60 0.62
C ASP A 356 12.64 -17.88 -0.66
N ALA A 357 12.95 -16.58 -0.72
CA ALA A 357 13.01 -15.84 -1.98
C ALA A 357 14.44 -15.81 -2.54
N ALA A 358 14.54 -15.67 -3.86
CA ALA A 358 15.82 -15.49 -4.54
C ALA A 358 16.61 -14.33 -3.90
N ARG A 359 17.89 -14.57 -3.59
CA ARG A 359 18.76 -13.59 -2.94
C ARG A 359 18.84 -12.32 -3.79
N ALA A 360 18.66 -11.16 -3.16
CA ALA A 360 18.77 -9.86 -3.79
C ALA A 360 20.12 -9.71 -4.49
N GLY A 361 20.09 -9.80 -5.82
CA GLY A 361 21.23 -9.70 -6.71
C GLY A 361 20.77 -9.77 -8.15
N ARG A 362 19.79 -10.62 -8.47
CA ARG A 362 19.16 -10.68 -9.79
C ARG A 362 17.67 -10.45 -9.67
N GLN A 363 17.18 -9.37 -10.27
CA GLN A 363 15.77 -9.11 -10.47
C GLN A 363 15.44 -9.47 -11.92
N LEU A 364 14.38 -10.26 -12.12
CA LEU A 364 13.82 -10.43 -13.45
C LEU A 364 12.89 -9.26 -13.71
N GLU A 365 13.08 -8.56 -14.83
CA GLU A 365 12.17 -7.54 -15.30
C GLU A 365 11.76 -7.80 -16.74
N THR A 366 10.52 -7.46 -17.06
CA THR A 366 9.98 -7.57 -18.40
C THR A 366 10.13 -6.23 -19.11
N VAL A 367 10.74 -6.27 -20.30
CA VAL A 367 10.94 -5.11 -21.18
C VAL A 367 10.34 -5.39 -22.55
N THR A 368 10.07 -4.34 -23.30
CA THR A 368 9.65 -4.41 -24.69
C THR A 368 10.82 -4.05 -25.60
N LEU A 369 11.08 -4.88 -26.61
CA LEU A 369 11.96 -4.59 -27.73
C LEU A 369 11.11 -4.16 -28.92
N LEU A 370 11.42 -2.99 -29.46
CA LEU A 370 10.86 -2.45 -30.68
C LEU A 370 11.95 -2.46 -31.76
N GLU A 371 11.66 -3.05 -32.91
CA GLU A 371 12.61 -3.12 -34.02
C GLU A 371 12.01 -2.65 -35.34
N THR A 372 12.80 -1.89 -36.12
CA THR A 372 12.51 -1.62 -37.53
C THR A 372 13.79 -1.58 -38.37
N ASN A 373 13.68 -1.91 -39.66
CA ASN A 373 14.79 -1.88 -40.61
C ASN A 373 14.62 -0.69 -41.56
N LEU A 374 15.70 0.07 -41.76
CA LEU A 374 15.70 1.35 -42.46
C LEU A 374 16.80 1.36 -43.52
N ASP A 375 16.45 1.43 -44.81
CA ASP A 375 17.39 1.53 -45.95
C ASP A 375 17.37 2.90 -46.64
N ASN A 376 16.50 3.81 -46.22
CA ASN A 376 16.24 5.10 -46.84
C ASN A 376 16.38 6.28 -45.87
N VAL A 377 17.25 6.14 -44.86
CA VAL A 377 17.43 7.14 -43.79
C VAL A 377 18.90 7.54 -43.66
N THR A 378 19.15 8.83 -43.43
CA THR A 378 20.51 9.37 -43.22
C THR A 378 21.00 9.13 -41.80
N GLY A 379 22.33 9.11 -41.62
CA GLY A 379 22.94 9.00 -40.29
C GLY A 379 22.56 10.15 -39.34
N GLU A 380 22.33 11.35 -39.87
CA GLU A 380 21.89 12.51 -39.09
C GLU A 380 20.50 12.29 -38.47
N LEU A 381 19.54 11.79 -39.26
CA LEU A 381 18.20 11.49 -38.75
C LEU A 381 18.23 10.34 -37.75
N LEU A 382 19.05 9.30 -38.00
CA LEU A 382 19.24 8.22 -37.03
C LEU A 382 19.80 8.75 -35.70
N GLY A 383 20.82 9.61 -35.75
CA GLY A 383 21.38 10.25 -34.55
C GLY A 383 20.33 11.04 -33.76
N HIS A 384 19.52 11.83 -34.46
CA HIS A 384 18.41 12.58 -33.84
C HIS A 384 17.41 11.65 -33.14
N VAL A 385 16.95 10.59 -33.80
CA VAL A 385 15.96 9.66 -33.25
C VAL A 385 16.51 8.90 -32.04
N LEU A 386 17.79 8.55 -32.04
CA LEU A 386 18.45 7.92 -30.89
C LEU A 386 18.36 8.79 -29.64
N GLU A 387 18.69 10.08 -29.77
CA GLU A 387 18.59 11.04 -28.66
C GLU A 387 17.15 11.24 -28.19
N GLN A 388 16.20 11.39 -29.13
CA GLN A 388 14.79 11.56 -28.81
C GLN A 388 14.19 10.34 -28.11
N ALA A 389 14.52 9.13 -28.56
CA ALA A 389 14.07 7.89 -27.94
C ALA A 389 14.61 7.73 -26.51
N MET A 390 15.91 8.03 -26.29
CA MET A 390 16.49 8.06 -24.95
C MET A 390 15.81 9.08 -24.05
N ALA A 391 15.56 10.30 -24.54
CA ALA A 391 14.85 11.36 -23.81
C ALA A 391 13.39 10.99 -23.49
N ALA A 392 12.74 10.24 -24.36
CA ALA A 392 11.36 9.74 -24.17
C ALA A 392 11.27 8.55 -23.18
N GLY A 393 12.40 8.09 -22.63
CA GLY A 393 12.45 7.05 -21.61
C GLY A 393 12.71 5.65 -22.14
N ALA A 394 13.35 5.52 -23.32
CA ALA A 394 13.96 4.26 -23.71
C ALA A 394 15.03 3.84 -22.67
N LEU A 395 15.08 2.54 -22.39
CA LEU A 395 16.08 1.93 -21.52
C LEU A 395 17.42 1.75 -22.25
N ASP A 396 17.36 1.53 -23.57
CA ASP A 396 18.50 1.43 -24.47
C ASP A 396 18.05 1.63 -25.92
N VAL A 397 18.95 2.12 -26.77
CA VAL A 397 18.72 2.30 -28.21
C VAL A 397 19.99 1.95 -28.98
N ALA A 398 19.87 1.05 -29.96
CA ALA A 398 21.00 0.58 -30.75
C ALA A 398 20.69 0.53 -32.26
N LEU A 399 21.74 0.73 -33.06
CA LEU A 399 21.70 0.56 -34.51
C LEU A 399 22.60 -0.62 -34.90
N THR A 400 22.05 -1.57 -35.65
CA THR A 400 22.81 -2.66 -36.25
C THR A 400 22.86 -2.47 -37.77
N PRO A 401 24.02 -2.39 -38.42
CA PRO A 401 24.08 -2.33 -39.87
C PRO A 401 23.55 -3.65 -40.45
N VAL A 402 22.72 -3.56 -41.48
CA VAL A 402 22.12 -4.71 -42.16
C VAL A 402 22.17 -4.51 -43.67
N LEU A 403 22.33 -5.59 -44.42
CA LEU A 403 22.13 -5.58 -45.86
C LEU A 403 20.69 -5.98 -46.17
N MET A 404 19.98 -5.14 -46.92
CA MET A 404 18.57 -5.32 -47.24
C MET A 404 18.41 -5.71 -48.72
N LYS A 405 17.17 -6.05 -49.12
CA LYS A 405 16.83 -6.43 -50.50
C LYS A 405 17.37 -5.41 -51.51
N LYS A 406 17.66 -5.85 -52.74
CA LYS A 406 18.29 -5.03 -53.79
C LYS A 406 19.70 -4.55 -53.43
N GLY A 407 20.39 -5.24 -52.51
CA GLY A 407 21.76 -4.91 -52.09
C GLY A 407 21.88 -3.59 -51.35
N ARG A 408 20.80 -3.12 -50.73
CA ARG A 408 20.77 -1.79 -50.09
C ARG A 408 21.38 -1.87 -48.69
N PRO A 409 22.41 -1.06 -48.38
CA PRO A 409 22.87 -0.92 -47.02
C PRO A 409 21.80 -0.19 -46.20
N GLY A 410 21.52 -0.70 -45.01
CA GLY A 410 20.55 -0.11 -44.09
C GLY A 410 20.94 -0.35 -42.63
N HIS A 411 20.06 0.07 -41.72
CA HIS A 411 20.23 -0.11 -40.29
C HIS A 411 18.96 -0.72 -39.69
N ARG A 412 19.13 -1.69 -38.81
CA ARG A 412 18.08 -2.11 -37.88
C ARG A 412 18.19 -1.27 -36.62
N LEU A 413 17.17 -0.46 -36.37
CA LEU A 413 16.98 0.25 -35.12
C LEU A 413 16.33 -0.70 -34.11
N THR A 414 16.92 -0.80 -32.92
CA THR A 414 16.38 -1.55 -31.78
C THR A 414 16.22 -0.60 -30.61
N VAL A 415 15.00 -0.47 -30.09
CA VAL A 415 14.67 0.33 -28.91
C VAL A 415 14.17 -0.61 -27.83
N MET A 416 14.81 -0.59 -26.67
CA MET A 416 14.38 -1.33 -25.48
C MET A 416 13.70 -0.38 -24.51
N CYS A 417 12.51 -0.72 -24.02
CA CYS A 417 11.75 0.15 -23.11
C CYS A 417 10.89 -0.62 -22.12
N ALA A 418 10.37 0.07 -21.10
CA ALA A 418 9.35 -0.51 -20.23
C ALA A 418 8.05 -0.76 -21.03
N PRO A 419 7.25 -1.80 -20.72
CA PRO A 419 6.02 -2.08 -21.46
C PRO A 419 5.03 -0.91 -21.52
N SER A 420 4.96 -0.10 -20.46
CA SER A 420 4.13 1.11 -20.39
C SER A 420 4.59 2.25 -21.30
N ARG A 421 5.84 2.22 -21.79
CA ARG A 421 6.41 3.23 -22.69
C ARG A 421 6.38 2.80 -24.16
N ALA A 422 6.04 1.55 -24.45
CA ALA A 422 6.11 0.99 -25.80
C ALA A 422 5.30 1.81 -26.83
N ALA A 423 4.02 2.07 -26.55
CA ALA A 423 3.15 2.80 -27.47
C ALA A 423 3.67 4.23 -27.77
N ALA A 424 4.09 4.96 -26.73
CA ALA A 424 4.62 6.32 -26.91
C ALA A 424 5.91 6.35 -27.74
N LEU A 425 6.75 5.31 -27.62
CA LEU A 425 7.96 5.18 -28.43
C LEU A 425 7.64 4.73 -29.85
N GLU A 426 6.65 3.86 -30.06
CA GLU A 426 6.16 3.51 -31.41
C GLU A 426 5.67 4.77 -32.15
N ASP A 427 4.87 5.60 -31.49
CA ASP A 427 4.37 6.87 -32.05
C ASP A 427 5.52 7.82 -32.43
N LEU A 428 6.54 7.92 -31.58
CA LEU A 428 7.76 8.69 -31.86
C LEU A 428 8.46 8.15 -33.11
N LEU A 429 8.67 6.84 -33.18
CA LEU A 429 9.37 6.22 -34.32
C LEU A 429 8.59 6.38 -35.63
N PHE A 430 7.26 6.22 -35.62
CA PHE A 430 6.43 6.45 -36.82
C PHE A 430 6.42 7.92 -37.26
N ARG A 431 6.50 8.86 -36.32
CA ARG A 431 6.54 10.29 -36.65
C ARG A 431 7.87 10.71 -37.26
N GLU A 432 8.98 10.23 -36.72
CA GLU A 432 10.32 10.68 -37.10
C GLU A 432 10.94 9.86 -38.24
N LEU A 433 10.49 8.62 -38.47
CA LEU A 433 11.08 7.71 -39.46
C LEU A 433 10.09 7.32 -40.57
N PRO A 434 10.58 7.06 -41.79
CA PRO A 434 9.75 6.59 -42.90
C PRO A 434 9.37 5.10 -42.78
N THR A 435 9.45 4.53 -41.58
CA THR A 435 9.13 3.11 -41.35
C THR A 435 7.63 2.87 -41.51
N LEU A 436 7.27 1.76 -42.16
CA LEU A 436 5.87 1.36 -42.34
C LEU A 436 5.40 0.38 -41.25
N GLY A 437 6.32 -0.16 -40.46
CA GLY A 437 5.98 -1.10 -39.40
C GLY A 437 7.10 -1.22 -38.37
N ILE A 438 6.70 -1.51 -37.14
CA ILE A 438 7.61 -1.75 -36.01
C ILE A 438 7.27 -3.12 -35.47
N ARG A 439 8.27 -3.99 -35.34
CA ARG A 439 8.12 -5.29 -34.70
C ARG A 439 8.26 -5.11 -33.19
N ARG A 440 7.36 -5.73 -32.43
CA ARG A 440 7.34 -5.65 -30.97
C ARG A 440 7.49 -7.04 -30.36
N GLN A 441 8.37 -7.16 -29.38
CA GLN A 441 8.52 -8.38 -28.59
C GLN A 441 8.66 -8.04 -27.10
N MET A 442 7.95 -8.75 -26.24
CA MET A 442 8.19 -8.71 -24.81
C MET A 442 9.25 -9.74 -24.46
N VAL A 443 10.27 -9.32 -23.72
CA VAL A 443 11.37 -10.17 -23.27
C VAL A 443 11.61 -9.97 -21.78
N THR A 444 12.02 -11.03 -21.10
CA THR A 444 12.45 -10.96 -19.71
C THR A 444 13.97 -10.83 -19.66
N ARG A 445 14.48 -9.89 -18.86
CA ARG A 445 15.92 -9.72 -18.60
C ARG A 445 16.22 -9.80 -17.12
N ALA A 446 17.37 -10.37 -16.78
CA ALA A 446 17.90 -10.36 -15.43
C ALA A 446 18.77 -9.10 -15.22
N VAL A 447 18.47 -8.32 -14.18
CA VAL A 447 19.21 -7.10 -13.84
C VAL A 447 19.70 -7.13 -12.39
N LEU A 448 20.83 -6.46 -12.17
CA LEU A 448 21.32 -6.22 -10.81
C LEU A 448 20.55 -5.06 -10.19
N ALA A 449 20.21 -5.20 -8.91
CA ALA A 449 19.59 -4.12 -8.16
C ALA A 449 20.56 -2.93 -8.09
N ARG A 450 20.08 -1.74 -8.45
CA ARG A 450 20.88 -0.52 -8.47
C ARG A 450 20.06 0.68 -8.06
N GLU A 451 20.70 1.64 -7.42
CA GLU A 451 20.13 2.93 -7.04
C GLU A 451 21.02 4.06 -7.55
N SER A 452 20.39 5.18 -7.91
CA SER A 452 21.12 6.43 -8.14
C SER A 452 21.66 6.93 -6.81
N ALA A 453 22.94 7.29 -6.77
CA ALA A 453 23.61 7.71 -5.55
C ALA A 453 24.65 8.78 -5.85
N THR A 454 24.93 9.61 -4.85
CA THR A 454 26.12 10.44 -4.84
C THR A 454 27.31 9.59 -4.38
N ILE A 455 28.36 9.56 -5.20
CA ILE A 455 29.57 8.76 -4.96
C ILE A 455 30.68 9.72 -4.56
N GLU A 456 31.25 9.49 -3.38
CA GLU A 456 32.41 10.23 -2.90
C GLU A 456 33.67 9.77 -3.63
N THR A 457 34.44 10.73 -4.16
CA THR A 457 35.65 10.44 -4.93
C THR A 457 36.80 11.36 -4.54
N SER A 458 38.02 11.04 -4.97
CA SER A 458 39.20 11.91 -4.88
C SER A 458 39.01 13.29 -5.51
N HIS A 459 38.01 13.46 -6.38
CA HIS A 459 37.67 14.71 -7.07
C HIS A 459 36.34 15.32 -6.60
N GLY A 460 35.89 14.94 -5.39
CA GLY A 460 34.63 15.38 -4.78
C GLY A 460 33.45 14.46 -5.08
N SER A 461 32.27 14.87 -4.61
CA SER A 461 31.03 14.11 -4.76
C SER A 461 30.52 14.16 -6.19
N LEU A 462 30.37 12.99 -6.83
CA LEU A 462 29.92 12.87 -8.22
C LEU A 462 28.66 11.99 -8.31
N PRO A 463 27.70 12.31 -9.20
CA PRO A 463 26.58 11.43 -9.50
C PRO A 463 27.03 10.06 -10.00
N GLY A 464 26.41 9.01 -9.50
CA GLY A 464 26.74 7.63 -9.81
C GLY A 464 25.60 6.68 -9.48
N LYS A 465 25.94 5.39 -9.49
CA LYS A 465 25.06 4.29 -9.16
C LYS A 465 25.74 3.39 -8.15
N ARG A 466 24.99 2.98 -7.13
CA ARG A 466 25.36 1.85 -6.26
C ARG A 466 24.67 0.61 -6.80
N ILE A 467 25.45 -0.40 -7.14
CA ILE A 467 25.00 -1.65 -7.75
C ILE A 467 25.25 -2.75 -6.73
N ARG A 468 24.21 -3.51 -6.41
CA ARG A 468 24.31 -4.71 -5.58
C ARG A 468 24.71 -5.89 -6.45
N GLU A 469 25.92 -6.38 -6.24
CA GLU A 469 26.48 -7.54 -6.92
C GLU A 469 25.79 -8.84 -6.48
N ILE A 470 26.01 -9.91 -7.26
CA ILE A 470 25.43 -11.23 -7.00
C ILE A 470 25.88 -11.81 -5.65
N ASP A 471 27.11 -11.51 -5.23
CA ASP A 471 27.68 -11.92 -3.94
C ASP A 471 27.22 -11.02 -2.76
N GLY A 472 26.35 -10.04 -3.03
CA GLY A 472 25.81 -9.10 -2.06
C GLY A 472 26.70 -7.87 -1.81
N LYS A 473 27.90 -7.80 -2.40
CA LYS A 473 28.75 -6.61 -2.29
C LYS A 473 28.13 -5.42 -3.02
N LEU A 474 28.46 -4.23 -2.55
CA LEU A 474 28.08 -2.99 -3.23
C LEU A 474 29.24 -2.51 -4.07
N ARG A 475 29.02 -2.35 -5.38
CA ARG A 475 29.92 -1.66 -6.29
C ARG A 475 29.36 -0.27 -6.58
N ALA A 476 30.19 0.75 -6.38
CA ALA A 476 29.88 2.11 -6.82
C ALA A 476 30.46 2.37 -8.20
N VAL A 477 29.69 3.03 -9.06
CA VAL A 477 30.11 3.45 -10.41
C VAL A 477 29.72 4.91 -10.60
N VAL A 478 30.66 5.77 -10.96
CA VAL A 478 30.37 7.17 -11.29
C VAL A 478 29.84 7.26 -12.72
N GLU A 479 28.79 8.06 -12.94
CA GLU A 479 28.20 8.21 -14.27
C GLU A 479 29.19 8.82 -15.26
N PHE A 480 29.12 8.40 -16.53
CA PHE A 480 30.05 8.86 -17.56
C PHE A 480 30.00 10.37 -17.77
N ASP A 481 28.81 10.97 -17.87
CA ASP A 481 28.67 12.42 -18.06
C ASP A 481 29.21 13.21 -16.86
N ALA A 482 29.07 12.68 -15.65
CA ALA A 482 29.65 13.27 -14.44
C ALA A 482 31.18 13.26 -14.51
N ARG A 483 31.79 12.13 -14.92
CA ARG A 483 33.25 12.02 -15.11
C ARG A 483 33.74 12.95 -16.22
N ARG A 484 33.02 13.02 -17.35
CA ARG A 484 33.35 13.94 -18.46
C ARG A 484 33.31 15.40 -18.03
N ALA A 485 32.26 15.82 -17.31
CA ALA A 485 32.14 17.18 -16.81
C ALA A 485 33.21 17.50 -15.75
N ALA A 486 33.53 16.55 -14.87
CA ALA A 486 34.58 16.71 -13.87
C ALA A 486 35.97 16.83 -14.51
N ALA A 487 36.30 15.95 -15.46
CA ALA A 487 37.55 16.00 -16.22
C ALA A 487 37.73 17.38 -16.90
N ALA A 488 36.70 17.88 -17.58
CA ALA A 488 36.72 19.19 -18.23
C ALA A 488 37.01 20.34 -17.26
N ARG A 489 36.47 20.31 -16.02
CA ARG A 489 36.74 21.33 -14.99
C ARG A 489 38.18 21.29 -14.47
N THR A 490 38.79 20.11 -14.46
CA THR A 490 40.19 19.93 -14.01
C THR A 490 41.22 20.21 -15.10
N GLY A 491 40.78 20.35 -16.36
CA GLY A 491 41.67 20.45 -17.52
C GLY A 491 42.37 19.13 -17.89
N LEU A 492 42.03 18.03 -17.24
CA LEU A 492 42.56 16.70 -17.54
C LEU A 492 41.81 16.06 -18.71
N SER A 493 42.50 15.21 -19.46
CA SER A 493 41.82 14.28 -20.37
C SER A 493 40.95 13.31 -19.56
N LEU A 494 39.82 12.87 -20.12
CA LEU A 494 38.94 11.91 -19.43
C LEU A 494 39.70 10.63 -19.04
N ARG A 495 40.63 10.16 -19.89
CA ARG A 495 41.47 9.01 -19.59
C ARG A 495 42.32 9.24 -18.34
N THR A 496 43.04 10.36 -18.30
CA THR A 496 43.90 10.70 -17.15
C THR A 496 43.07 10.94 -15.88
N PHE A 497 41.88 11.52 -16.03
CA PHE A 497 40.93 11.68 -14.93
C PHE A 497 40.47 10.32 -14.39
N ASP A 498 40.07 9.39 -15.27
CA ASP A 498 39.64 8.05 -14.89
C ASP A 498 40.76 7.25 -14.21
N GLU A 499 42.01 7.38 -14.68
CA GLU A 499 43.19 6.75 -14.08
C GLU A 499 43.48 7.29 -12.65
N ALA A 500 43.14 8.55 -12.37
CA ALA A 500 43.33 9.19 -11.07
C ALA A 500 42.08 9.11 -10.15
N LEU A 501 40.93 8.69 -10.69
CA LEU A 501 39.66 8.67 -9.97
C LEU A 501 39.64 7.53 -8.95
N GLN A 502 39.70 7.88 -7.67
CA GLN A 502 39.54 6.94 -6.58
C GLN A 502 38.16 7.11 -5.95
N ILE A 503 37.36 6.04 -5.96
CA ILE A 503 36.10 6.00 -5.23
C ILE A 503 36.40 5.71 -3.77
N VAL A 504 35.89 6.55 -2.88
CA VAL A 504 36.05 6.34 -1.44
C VAL A 504 35.13 5.19 -1.01
N PRO A 505 35.66 4.09 -0.42
CA PRO A 505 34.84 3.00 0.08
C PRO A 505 33.91 3.54 1.16
N VAL A 506 32.62 3.24 1.04
CA VAL A 506 31.67 3.52 2.10
C VAL A 506 31.69 2.29 3.00
N ASP A 507 32.41 2.37 4.12
CA ASP A 507 32.31 1.33 5.15
C ASP A 507 30.86 1.16 5.57
N ALA A 508 30.41 -0.09 5.64
CA ALA A 508 29.10 -0.43 6.15
C ALA A 508 29.00 0.03 7.61
N ALA A 509 28.03 0.90 7.88
CA ALA A 509 27.61 1.43 9.18
C ALA A 509 28.48 2.55 9.81
N ALA A 510 28.10 3.80 9.51
CA ALA A 510 27.97 4.82 10.54
C ALA A 510 26.59 5.48 10.37
N ALA A 511 25.67 5.18 11.30
CA ALA A 511 24.44 5.95 11.47
C ALA A 511 24.83 7.43 11.71
N PRO A 512 24.07 8.41 11.18
CA PRO A 512 24.31 9.80 11.54
C PRO A 512 24.07 9.96 13.05
N ALA A 513 25.10 10.42 13.76
CA ALA A 513 25.00 10.73 15.18
C ALA A 513 23.90 11.77 15.42
N PRO A 514 23.13 11.66 16.52
CA PRO A 514 22.09 12.64 16.86
C PRO A 514 22.75 14.00 17.16
N GLY A 515 22.10 15.06 16.68
CA GLY A 515 22.65 16.40 16.58
C GLY A 515 23.27 16.98 17.85
N GLY A 516 24.43 17.62 17.67
CA GLY A 516 24.94 18.66 18.57
C GLY A 516 24.35 20.03 18.21
N PRO A 517 24.25 20.96 19.17
CA PRO A 517 23.28 22.05 19.15
C PRO A 517 23.60 23.11 18.08
N SER A 518 22.53 23.58 17.43
CA SER A 518 22.52 24.77 16.57
C SER A 518 23.09 25.99 17.33
N ALA A 519 24.32 26.35 16.98
CA ALA A 519 24.89 27.63 17.38
C ALA A 519 24.23 28.75 16.56
N LYS A 520 23.42 29.57 17.25
CA LYS A 520 22.80 30.78 16.71
C LYS A 520 23.82 31.65 15.96
N PRO A 521 23.46 32.28 14.82
CA PRO A 521 24.36 33.23 14.18
C PRO A 521 24.50 34.48 15.06
N ARG A 522 25.74 34.70 15.53
CA ARG A 522 26.16 35.95 16.17
C ARG A 522 25.99 37.09 15.18
N ARG A 523 25.21 38.09 15.59
CA ARG A 523 25.28 39.45 15.04
C ARG A 523 26.70 39.99 15.27
N THR A 524 27.31 40.56 14.25
CA THR A 524 28.42 41.52 14.41
C THR A 524 28.09 42.83 13.70
N PRO A 525 28.60 43.96 14.24
CA PRO A 525 28.12 45.30 13.96
C PRO A 525 28.81 45.93 12.75
N GLY A 526 28.19 46.99 12.24
CA GLY A 526 28.57 47.65 11.01
C GLY A 526 29.95 48.30 10.99
N THR A 527 30.48 48.41 9.78
CA THR A 527 31.48 49.41 9.42
C THR A 527 30.99 50.17 8.18
N SER A 528 31.11 51.48 8.32
CA SER A 528 30.55 52.54 7.49
C SER A 528 31.36 52.83 6.21
N ARG A 529 30.68 53.52 5.26
CA ARG A 529 31.22 54.41 4.19
C ARG A 529 31.86 53.67 3.00
N THR A 530 31.70 54.04 1.73
CA THR A 530 31.09 55.18 1.00
C THR A 530 31.23 54.85 -0.50
N ARG A 531 30.22 55.14 -1.34
CA ARG A 531 30.33 55.98 -2.57
C ARG A 531 29.21 55.74 -3.58
N SER A 532 28.45 56.82 -3.79
CA SER A 532 27.89 57.37 -5.03
C SER A 532 27.20 56.44 -6.05
N ALA A 533 25.90 56.67 -6.17
CA ALA A 533 25.06 56.36 -7.32
C ALA A 533 25.52 57.07 -8.61
N SER A 534 25.33 56.42 -9.75
CA SER A 534 24.91 57.10 -10.97
C SER A 534 23.93 56.23 -11.77
N ARG A 535 22.84 56.88 -12.19
CA ARG A 535 21.70 56.35 -12.93
C ARG A 535 22.10 55.96 -14.36
N ARG A 536 21.41 54.98 -14.96
CA ARG A 536 20.75 55.19 -16.27
C ARG A 536 19.72 54.11 -16.63
N ARG A 537 18.74 54.59 -17.39
CA ARG A 537 17.42 54.06 -17.71
C ARG A 537 17.45 53.01 -18.84
N VAL A 538 16.45 52.13 -18.80
CA VAL A 538 15.94 51.29 -19.89
C VAL A 538 15.11 52.15 -20.88
N PRO A 539 15.16 51.90 -22.19
CA PRO A 539 14.09 52.30 -23.09
C PRO A 539 13.39 51.09 -23.76
N SER A 540 12.06 51.15 -23.75
CA SER A 540 11.13 50.37 -24.57
C SER A 540 11.12 50.87 -26.01
N CYS A 541 11.06 49.98 -27.01
CA CYS A 541 10.80 50.36 -28.40
C CYS A 541 9.64 49.56 -29.01
N ARG A 542 8.78 50.32 -29.71
CA ARG A 542 7.54 49.95 -30.41
C ARG A 542 7.80 49.38 -31.81
N ARG A 543 6.79 48.64 -32.31
CA ARG A 543 6.50 48.26 -33.71
C ARG A 543 6.56 49.42 -34.73
N PRO A 544 6.69 49.09 -36.03
CA PRO A 544 5.79 49.61 -37.05
C PRO A 544 5.18 48.50 -37.93
N GLY A 545 4.07 48.80 -38.62
CA GLY A 545 3.37 47.87 -39.51
C GLY A 545 3.01 48.46 -40.88
N ARG A 546 2.81 47.52 -41.81
CA ARG A 546 1.99 47.50 -43.04
C ARG A 546 2.30 48.40 -44.24
N SER A 547 2.47 47.75 -45.40
CA SER A 547 2.20 48.27 -46.75
C SER A 547 0.96 47.61 -47.35
N ALA A 548 0.22 48.36 -48.17
CA ALA A 548 -1.03 47.97 -48.83
C ALA A 548 -0.86 47.84 -50.35
N ARG A 549 -1.68 46.99 -50.99
CA ARG A 549 -1.92 46.88 -52.45
C ARG A 549 -3.33 47.42 -52.78
N PRO A 550 -3.58 47.97 -53.99
CA PRO A 550 -4.92 48.34 -54.42
C PRO A 550 -5.61 47.27 -55.31
N ALA A 551 -6.92 47.43 -55.46
CA ALA A 551 -7.91 46.51 -56.01
C ALA A 551 -8.21 46.69 -57.51
N THR A 552 -8.81 45.67 -58.15
CA THR A 552 -9.84 45.80 -59.20
C THR A 552 -10.72 44.53 -59.28
N ALA A 553 -11.90 44.68 -59.87
CA ALA A 553 -13.13 43.93 -59.62
C ALA A 553 -13.50 42.85 -60.69
N LYS A 554 -14.49 42.04 -60.27
CA LYS A 554 -15.37 41.03 -60.90
C LYS A 554 -16.00 41.39 -62.27
N PRO A 555 -16.69 40.49 -63.01
CA PRO A 555 -17.78 39.56 -62.59
C PRO A 555 -17.35 38.20 -62.03
#